data_AF-A0A1Y0VQD9-F1
#
_entry.id   AF-A0A1Y0VQD9-F1
#
_cell.length_a   1.000
_cell.length_b   1.000
_cell.length_c   1.000
_cell.angle_alpha   90.00
_cell.angle_beta   90.00
_cell.angle_gamma   90.00
#
_symmetry.space_group_name_H-M   'P 1'
#
loop_
_entity.id
_entity.type
_entity.pdbx_description
1 polymer ?
#
loop_
_entity_poly.entity_id
_entity_poly.type
_entity_poly.pdbx_seq_one_letter_code
_entity_poly.pdbx_strand_id
1 'polypeptide(L)'
;MVSIKSSWKVFQKHISPAAVATALAAIICAVILFIPPINGYADNGDFYRAMLSNGIYRLPTKDNQYIGYVVTKFGILKYFNENNVAVFSSQALFVKAAVILNKLLYSHRYFDIRFLGIVYYVAFLPGIYLLTKALTGTWRRIRSYVIAILVVLIFADASFILYFNSFFAEPGMLISFLYVVGSLILLARGDYSKRWKLLLTYFISVVVLITSKQQNAPLALSFGVMSVGLFFLPGLKKAKKLAVMGGVIATLGAGVLTYSLINKEFNDVNQYQSFSHGVLMETGDPSKNIAKSGLSE
;
A
#
# COMPACT_ATOMS: atom_id res chain seq x y z
N MET A 1 18.64 -33.29 26.73
CA MET A 1 17.38 -32.99 26.00
C MET A 1 16.26 -32.32 26.83
N VAL A 2 16.31 -32.30 28.18
CA VAL A 2 15.26 -31.70 29.03
C VAL A 2 15.25 -30.15 29.00
N SER A 3 16.41 -29.53 28.80
CA SER A 3 16.57 -28.06 28.74
C SER A 3 15.82 -27.40 27.58
N ILE A 4 15.91 -27.96 26.36
CA ILE A 4 15.31 -27.35 25.14
C ILE A 4 13.77 -27.38 25.20
N LYS A 5 13.17 -28.48 25.66
CA LYS A 5 11.70 -28.58 25.77
C LYS A 5 11.14 -27.66 26.85
N SER A 6 11.88 -27.45 27.95
CA SER A 6 11.51 -26.53 29.02
C SER A 6 11.55 -25.07 28.52
N SER A 7 12.67 -24.65 27.92
CA SER A 7 12.83 -23.31 27.36
C SER A 7 11.80 -23.01 26.27
N TRP A 8 11.47 -24.00 25.43
CA TRP A 8 10.44 -23.87 24.40
C TRP A 8 9.04 -23.62 24.98
N LYS A 9 8.67 -24.30 26.07
CA LYS A 9 7.38 -24.06 26.76
C LYS A 9 7.32 -22.66 27.39
N VAL A 10 8.42 -22.20 27.99
CA VAL A 10 8.51 -20.85 28.57
C VAL A 10 8.37 -19.78 27.48
N PHE A 11 9.05 -19.95 26.35
CA PHE A 11 8.96 -19.07 25.19
C PHE A 11 7.53 -18.98 24.65
N GLN A 12 6.89 -20.14 24.41
CA GLN A 12 5.50 -20.20 23.97
C GLN A 12 4.53 -19.52 24.92
N LYS A 13 4.81 -19.50 26.22
CA LYS A 13 3.93 -18.85 27.21
C LYS A 13 3.95 -17.33 27.14
N HIS A 14 5.03 -16.72 26.65
CA HIS A 14 5.20 -15.27 26.68
C HIS A 14 5.14 -14.61 25.30
N ILE A 15 5.51 -15.31 24.22
CA ILE A 15 5.70 -14.70 22.90
C ILE A 15 4.72 -15.29 21.88
N SER A 16 3.86 -14.45 21.31
CA SER A 16 2.92 -14.87 20.26
C SER A 16 3.60 -14.95 18.89
N PRO A 17 3.16 -15.85 17.98
CA PRO A 17 3.70 -15.92 16.62
C PRO A 17 3.61 -14.58 15.87
N ALA A 18 2.52 -13.84 16.07
CA ALA A 18 2.35 -12.50 15.49
C ALA A 18 3.39 -11.49 16.01
N ALA A 19 3.72 -11.53 17.30
CA ALA A 19 4.77 -10.67 17.86
C ALA A 19 6.15 -11.02 17.28
N VAL A 20 6.45 -12.31 17.08
CA VAL A 20 7.70 -12.74 16.41
C VAL A 20 7.76 -12.21 14.99
N ALA A 21 6.70 -12.42 14.18
CA ALA A 21 6.67 -11.93 12.81
C ALA A 21 6.86 -10.41 12.74
N THR A 22 6.15 -9.65 13.58
CA THR A 22 6.28 -8.20 13.61
C THR A 22 7.67 -7.74 14.04
N ALA A 23 8.28 -8.38 15.04
CA ALA A 23 9.63 -8.03 15.48
C ALA A 23 10.69 -8.33 14.40
N LEU A 24 10.59 -9.47 13.73
CA LEU A 24 11.49 -9.81 12.62
C LEU A 24 11.31 -8.87 11.44
N ALA A 25 10.06 -8.61 11.03
CA ALA A 25 9.75 -7.65 9.96
C ALA A 25 10.25 -6.24 10.32
N ALA A 26 10.10 -5.80 11.57
CA ALA A 26 10.61 -4.52 12.06
C ALA A 26 12.13 -4.41 11.86
N ILE A 27 12.89 -5.42 12.29
CA ILE A 27 14.35 -5.43 12.16
C ILE A 27 14.76 -5.44 10.69
N ILE A 28 14.21 -6.36 9.88
CA ILE A 28 14.58 -6.51 8.47
C ILE A 28 14.25 -5.23 7.68
N CYS A 29 13.04 -4.72 7.82
CA CYS A 29 12.62 -3.52 7.09
C CYS A 29 13.40 -2.28 7.55
N ALA A 30 13.70 -2.15 8.85
CA ALA A 30 14.50 -1.03 9.34
C ALA A 30 15.92 -1.04 8.77
N VAL A 31 16.54 -2.21 8.67
CA VAL A 31 17.85 -2.39 8.04
C VAL A 31 17.79 -1.96 6.57
N ILE A 32 16.82 -2.47 5.80
CA ILE A 32 16.68 -2.16 4.37
C ILE A 32 16.42 -0.66 4.12
N LEU A 33 15.58 -0.03 4.93
CA LEU A 33 15.08 1.32 4.67
C LEU A 33 15.97 2.44 5.21
N PHE A 34 16.66 2.20 6.32
CA PHE A 34 17.28 3.29 7.10
C PHE A 34 18.79 3.15 7.29
N ILE A 35 19.38 1.97 7.04
CA ILE A 35 20.84 1.78 7.14
C ILE A 35 21.48 2.06 5.77
N PRO A 36 22.50 2.94 5.68
CA PRO A 36 23.21 3.21 4.43
C PRO A 36 23.89 1.96 3.82
N PRO A 37 23.92 1.81 2.48
CA PRO A 37 23.34 2.71 1.48
C PRO A 37 21.82 2.67 1.51
N ILE A 38 21.18 3.85 1.49
CA ILE A 38 19.72 3.93 1.50
C ILE A 38 19.23 3.39 0.17
N ASN A 39 18.28 2.45 0.23
CA ASN A 39 17.74 1.80 -0.95
C ASN A 39 16.28 2.22 -1.19
N GLY A 40 15.90 2.24 -2.46
CA GLY A 40 14.55 2.49 -2.95
C GLY A 40 14.52 2.37 -4.47
N TYR A 41 13.34 2.49 -5.06
CA TYR A 41 13.21 2.45 -6.51
C TYR A 41 13.47 3.82 -7.12
N ALA A 42 14.08 3.80 -8.31
CA ALA A 42 14.20 4.98 -9.15
C ALA A 42 12.84 5.36 -9.74
N ASP A 43 12.71 6.64 -10.08
CA ASP A 43 11.51 7.15 -10.72
C ASP A 43 11.45 6.71 -12.18
N ASN A 44 10.39 5.99 -12.52
CA ASN A 44 10.08 5.58 -13.88
C ASN A 44 9.17 6.57 -14.63
N GLY A 45 9.00 7.78 -14.10
CA GLY A 45 8.09 8.80 -14.62
C GLY A 45 6.74 8.85 -13.92
N ASP A 46 6.50 8.07 -12.86
CA ASP A 46 5.24 8.09 -12.08
C ASP A 46 5.33 9.01 -10.85
N PHE A 47 6.53 9.33 -10.34
CA PHE A 47 6.68 10.06 -9.07
C PHE A 47 6.07 11.45 -9.11
N TYR A 48 6.10 12.14 -10.26
CA TYR A 48 5.64 13.53 -10.37
C TYR A 48 4.20 13.70 -9.85
N ARG A 49 3.35 12.68 -10.03
CA ARG A 49 1.95 12.65 -9.58
C ARG A 49 1.85 12.81 -8.07
N ALA A 50 2.66 12.04 -7.33
CA ALA A 50 2.66 12.05 -5.87
C ALA A 50 3.54 13.17 -5.29
N MET A 51 4.61 13.57 -5.99
CA MET A 51 5.49 14.64 -5.54
C MET A 51 4.83 16.01 -5.67
N LEU A 52 4.45 16.41 -6.90
CA LEU A 52 3.96 17.76 -7.17
C LEU A 52 2.63 18.03 -6.48
N SER A 53 1.69 17.08 -6.50
CA SER A 53 0.40 17.21 -5.80
C SER A 53 0.54 17.41 -4.28
N ASN A 54 1.69 17.06 -3.71
CA ASN A 54 2.01 17.23 -2.29
C ASN A 54 3.05 18.32 -2.03
N GLY A 55 3.34 19.17 -3.01
CA GLY A 55 4.24 20.31 -2.86
C GLY A 55 5.72 19.92 -2.75
N ILE A 56 6.10 18.76 -3.30
CA ILE A 56 7.47 18.27 -3.32
C ILE A 56 7.98 18.36 -4.75
N TYR A 57 9.23 18.80 -4.93
CA TYR A 57 9.87 18.89 -6.24
C TYR A 57 11.30 18.33 -6.20
N ARG A 58 11.82 17.96 -7.37
CA ARG A 58 13.19 17.50 -7.50
C ARG A 58 14.17 18.66 -7.37
N LEU A 59 15.22 18.48 -6.58
CA LEU A 59 16.30 19.45 -6.53
C LEU A 59 17.10 19.40 -7.85
N PRO A 60 17.47 20.54 -8.43
CA PRO A 60 18.34 20.57 -9.60
C PRO A 60 19.65 19.86 -9.29
N THR A 61 20.07 18.96 -10.17
CA THR A 61 21.41 18.34 -10.10
C THR A 61 22.01 18.24 -11.50
N LYS A 62 23.33 18.03 -11.56
CA LYS A 62 24.07 17.84 -12.82
C LYS A 62 23.97 16.41 -13.35
N ASP A 63 23.67 15.43 -12.50
CA ASP A 63 23.60 14.01 -12.84
C ASP A 63 22.20 13.54 -13.24
N ASN A 64 22.11 12.48 -14.05
CA ASN A 64 20.83 11.95 -14.49
C ASN A 64 20.10 11.19 -13.35
N GLN A 65 19.18 11.88 -12.67
CA GLN A 65 18.34 11.35 -11.57
C GLN A 65 17.32 10.28 -11.99
N TYR A 66 17.19 10.00 -13.30
CA TYR A 66 16.26 8.99 -13.81
C TYR A 66 16.93 7.63 -14.08
N ILE A 67 18.27 7.59 -14.16
CA ILE A 67 19.03 6.39 -14.52
C ILE A 67 19.94 5.93 -13.34
N GLY A 68 20.15 6.77 -12.33
CA GLY A 68 20.95 6.47 -11.14
C GLY A 68 20.17 5.98 -9.92
N TYR A 69 20.91 5.51 -8.92
CA TYR A 69 20.46 5.10 -7.57
C TYR A 69 19.38 6.00 -6.95
N VAL A 70 18.66 5.48 -5.95
CA VAL A 70 17.55 6.18 -5.27
C VAL A 70 17.89 7.62 -4.89
N VAL A 71 17.03 8.56 -5.29
CA VAL A 71 17.11 9.96 -4.86
C VAL A 71 16.51 10.07 -3.47
N THR A 72 17.33 10.47 -2.49
CA THR A 72 16.90 10.55 -1.10
C THR A 72 16.44 11.94 -0.67
N LYS A 73 16.83 13.00 -1.40
CA LYS A 73 16.63 14.38 -1.00
C LYS A 73 15.89 15.19 -2.07
N PHE A 74 14.84 15.88 -1.63
CA PHE A 74 13.94 16.66 -2.45
C PHE A 74 13.74 18.06 -1.86
N GLY A 75 13.15 18.96 -2.64
CA GLY A 75 12.74 20.29 -2.20
C GLY A 75 11.26 20.33 -1.83
N ILE A 76 10.90 21.20 -0.89
CA ILE A 76 9.51 21.52 -0.54
C ILE A 76 9.16 22.87 -1.15
N LEU A 77 8.07 22.95 -1.91
CA LEU A 77 7.57 24.19 -2.49
C LEU A 77 7.16 25.17 -1.38
N LYS A 78 7.65 26.40 -1.50
CA LYS A 78 7.35 27.51 -0.57
C LYS A 78 6.18 28.38 -1.03
N TYR A 79 5.93 28.40 -2.33
CA TYR A 79 4.93 29.24 -2.99
C TYR A 79 3.87 28.38 -3.70
N PHE A 80 2.92 29.03 -4.35
CA PHE A 80 1.86 28.37 -5.10
C PHE A 80 2.43 27.37 -6.12
N ASN A 81 1.83 26.18 -6.17
CA ASN A 81 2.25 25.15 -7.12
C ASN A 81 1.43 25.27 -8.41
N GLU A 82 2.02 25.93 -9.41
CA GLU A 82 1.46 26.03 -10.76
C GLU A 82 1.40 24.69 -11.50
N ASN A 83 2.27 23.74 -11.12
CA ASN A 83 2.34 22.39 -11.69
C ASN A 83 1.56 21.38 -10.84
N ASN A 84 0.51 21.84 -10.13
CA ASN A 84 -0.31 20.95 -9.32
C ASN A 84 -1.16 20.06 -10.24
N VAL A 85 -0.67 18.85 -10.48
CA VAL A 85 -1.45 17.81 -11.14
C VAL A 85 -2.50 17.34 -10.14
N ALA A 86 -3.76 17.66 -10.38
CA ALA A 86 -4.88 17.23 -9.55
C ALA A 86 -5.10 15.72 -9.70
N VAL A 87 -4.23 14.92 -9.06
CA VAL A 87 -4.35 13.47 -9.00
C VAL A 87 -5.06 13.09 -7.71
N PHE A 88 -6.28 12.57 -7.85
CA PHE A 88 -7.01 12.00 -6.72
C PHE A 88 -6.39 10.66 -6.35
N SER A 89 -5.69 10.60 -5.22
CA SER A 89 -5.14 9.36 -4.68
C SER A 89 -5.04 9.38 -3.15
N SER A 90 -5.34 8.25 -2.53
CA SER A 90 -5.08 8.04 -1.09
C SER A 90 -3.60 8.04 -0.74
N GLN A 91 -2.70 7.84 -1.71
CA GLN A 91 -1.25 7.96 -1.53
C GLN A 91 -0.87 9.34 -0.97
N ALA A 92 -1.59 10.40 -1.37
CA ALA A 92 -1.34 11.76 -0.89
C ALA A 92 -1.47 11.88 0.65
N LEU A 93 -2.28 11.04 1.30
CA LEU A 93 -2.40 11.04 2.77
C LEU A 93 -1.07 10.63 3.42
N PHE A 94 -0.42 9.59 2.89
CA PHE A 94 0.87 9.11 3.38
C PHE A 94 1.99 10.12 3.10
N VAL A 95 2.00 10.71 1.90
CA VAL A 95 2.99 11.74 1.54
C VAL A 95 2.84 13.00 2.40
N LYS A 96 1.61 13.48 2.62
CA LYS A 96 1.37 14.64 3.51
C LYS A 96 1.80 14.36 4.95
N ALA A 97 1.49 13.17 5.47
CA ALA A 97 1.95 12.76 6.79
C ALA A 97 3.49 12.76 6.88
N ALA A 98 4.16 12.26 5.84
CA ALA A 98 5.62 12.26 5.76
C ALA A 98 6.18 13.69 5.69
N VAL A 99 5.57 14.59 4.91
CA VAL A 99 5.98 16.01 4.83
C VAL A 99 5.83 16.69 6.19
N ILE A 100 4.71 16.47 6.89
CA ILE A 100 4.51 17.02 8.25
C ILE A 100 5.60 16.50 9.18
N LEU A 101 5.84 15.19 9.19
CA LEU A 101 6.86 14.58 10.03
C LEU A 101 8.27 15.12 9.73
N ASN A 102 8.60 15.25 8.44
CA ASN A 102 9.86 15.85 7.99
C ASN A 102 10.01 17.31 8.43
N LYS A 103 8.95 18.12 8.33
CA LYS A 103 8.98 19.53 8.78
C LYS A 103 9.18 19.65 10.28
N LEU A 104 8.58 18.74 11.06
CA LEU A 104 8.72 18.72 12.52
C LEU A 104 10.12 18.29 12.97
N LEU A 105 10.76 17.35 12.27
CA LEU A 105 11.98 16.69 12.75
C LEU A 105 13.26 17.01 11.96
N TYR A 106 13.15 17.55 10.74
CA TYR A 106 14.30 17.72 9.85
C TYR A 106 14.38 19.11 9.20
N SER A 107 13.48 19.45 8.28
CA SER A 107 13.59 20.70 7.53
C SER A 107 12.26 21.16 6.94
N HIS A 108 12.08 22.48 6.92
CA HIS A 108 10.96 23.12 6.22
C HIS A 108 11.24 23.32 4.71
N ARG A 109 12.51 23.21 4.29
CA ARG A 109 12.95 23.46 2.91
C ARG A 109 13.24 22.17 2.14
N TYR A 110 13.81 21.18 2.82
CA TYR A 110 14.19 19.91 2.20
C TYR A 110 13.32 18.78 2.71
N PHE A 111 12.94 17.87 1.82
CA PHE A 111 12.24 16.64 2.15
C PHE A 111 13.18 15.45 1.98
N ASP A 112 13.30 14.61 3.00
CA ASP A 112 14.04 13.35 2.93
C ASP A 112 13.06 12.18 2.75
N ILE A 113 13.29 11.35 1.74
CA ILE A 113 12.39 10.25 1.36
C ILE A 113 12.20 9.23 2.47
N ARG A 114 13.17 9.11 3.40
CA ARG A 114 13.09 8.18 4.52
C ARG A 114 11.94 8.52 5.47
N PHE A 115 11.47 9.77 5.51
CA PHE A 115 10.26 10.11 6.27
C PHE A 115 9.00 9.45 5.68
N LEU A 116 8.94 9.30 4.36
CA LEU A 116 7.89 8.49 3.73
C LEU A 116 8.06 7.01 4.08
N GLY A 117 9.32 6.54 4.05
CA GLY A 117 9.68 5.20 4.53
C GLY A 117 9.21 4.91 5.95
N ILE A 118 9.40 5.86 6.88
CA ILE A 118 8.95 5.76 8.28
C ILE A 118 7.42 5.67 8.36
N VAL A 119 6.69 6.52 7.62
CA VAL A 119 5.23 6.52 7.62
C VAL A 119 4.70 5.15 7.17
N TYR A 120 5.22 4.62 6.07
CA TYR A 120 4.83 3.29 5.60
C TYR A 120 5.28 2.17 6.54
N TYR A 121 6.51 2.23 7.06
CA TYR A 121 7.04 1.26 8.02
C TYR A 121 6.16 1.14 9.27
N VAL A 122 5.79 2.28 9.88
CA VAL A 122 4.92 2.32 11.05
C VAL A 122 3.52 1.80 10.73
N ALA A 123 2.98 2.09 9.54
CA ALA A 123 1.68 1.59 9.11
C ALA A 123 1.70 0.09 8.74
N PHE A 124 2.84 -0.44 8.29
CA PHE A 124 3.03 -1.82 7.84
C PHE A 124 3.12 -2.83 9.00
N LEU A 125 3.84 -2.50 10.08
CA LEU A 125 4.06 -3.42 11.19
C LEU A 125 2.77 -3.94 11.86
N PRO A 126 1.75 -3.11 12.14
CA PRO A 126 0.48 -3.62 12.65
C PRO A 126 -0.31 -4.43 11.61
N GLY A 127 -0.09 -4.20 10.31
CA GLY A 127 -0.62 -5.03 9.23
C GLY A 127 -0.05 -6.45 9.27
N ILE A 128 1.28 -6.57 9.40
CA ILE A 128 1.97 -7.87 9.60
C ILE A 128 1.47 -8.57 10.86
N TYR A 129 1.33 -7.83 11.96
CA TYR A 129 0.79 -8.38 13.20
C TYR A 129 -0.63 -8.93 13.00
N LEU A 130 -1.50 -8.14 12.37
CA LEU A 130 -2.91 -8.48 12.16
C LEU A 130 -3.05 -9.70 11.27
N LEU A 131 -2.35 -9.74 10.12
CA LEU A 131 -2.38 -10.88 9.21
C LEU A 131 -1.85 -12.15 9.88
N THR A 132 -0.68 -12.06 10.54
CA THR A 132 -0.10 -13.23 11.22
C THR A 132 -1.04 -13.76 12.29
N LYS A 133 -1.61 -12.86 13.11
CA LYS A 133 -2.61 -13.23 14.12
C LYS A 133 -3.85 -13.86 13.49
N ALA A 134 -4.29 -13.36 12.34
CA ALA A 134 -5.43 -13.90 11.62
C ALA A 134 -5.20 -15.35 11.16
N LEU A 135 -4.01 -15.63 10.62
CA LEU A 135 -3.62 -16.95 10.14
C LEU A 135 -3.34 -17.94 11.28
N THR A 136 -2.65 -17.50 12.34
CA THR A 136 -2.24 -18.40 13.44
C THR A 136 -3.28 -18.56 14.54
N GLY A 137 -4.21 -17.60 14.67
CA GLY A 137 -5.17 -17.53 15.77
C GLY A 137 -4.48 -17.37 17.13
N THR A 138 -5.07 -17.96 18.17
CA THR A 138 -4.50 -18.01 19.53
C THR A 138 -3.49 -19.15 19.71
N TRP A 139 -3.24 -19.95 18.67
CA TRP A 139 -2.44 -21.16 18.77
C TRP A 139 -0.95 -20.86 18.76
N ARG A 140 -0.23 -21.41 19.73
CA ARG A 140 1.22 -21.23 19.89
C ARG A 140 1.98 -22.53 19.61
N ARG A 141 1.63 -23.19 18.51
CA ARG A 141 2.28 -24.44 18.05
C ARG A 141 3.40 -24.13 17.09
N ILE A 142 4.33 -25.07 16.88
CA ILE A 142 5.45 -24.88 15.94
C ILE A 142 4.97 -24.45 14.53
N ARG A 143 3.85 -25.03 14.06
CA ARG A 143 3.21 -24.66 12.78
C ARG A 143 2.84 -23.17 12.71
N SER A 144 2.40 -22.58 13.83
CA SER A 144 2.09 -21.14 13.89
C SER A 144 3.33 -20.27 13.73
N TYR A 145 4.47 -20.68 14.30
CA TYR A 145 5.74 -19.97 14.13
C TYR A 145 6.31 -20.14 12.72
N VAL A 146 6.13 -21.30 12.10
CA VAL A 146 6.46 -21.50 10.68
C VAL A 146 5.64 -20.56 9.79
N ILE A 147 4.32 -20.46 10.02
CA ILE A 147 3.47 -19.49 9.30
C ILE A 147 3.96 -18.06 9.54
N ALA A 148 4.28 -17.70 10.78
CA ALA A 148 4.81 -16.37 11.11
C ALA A 148 6.10 -16.03 10.35
N ILE A 149 7.03 -16.99 10.23
CA ILE A 149 8.26 -16.82 9.45
C ILE A 149 7.93 -16.68 7.96
N LEU A 150 7.02 -17.50 7.41
CA LEU A 150 6.60 -17.40 6.01
C LEU A 150 5.95 -16.04 5.69
N VAL A 151 5.13 -15.49 6.59
CA VAL A 151 4.59 -14.12 6.43
C VAL A 151 5.71 -13.11 6.31
N VAL A 152 6.75 -13.20 7.14
CA VAL A 152 7.90 -12.29 7.05
C VAL A 152 8.66 -12.47 5.74
N LEU A 153 8.95 -13.71 5.33
CA LEU A 153 9.68 -13.98 4.09
C LEU A 153 8.96 -13.47 2.84
N ILE A 154 7.63 -13.53 2.82
CA ILE A 154 6.83 -13.06 1.68
C ILE A 154 6.68 -11.55 1.68
N PHE A 155 6.33 -10.94 2.83
CA PHE A 155 5.90 -9.55 2.87
C PHE A 155 6.97 -8.55 3.30
N ALA A 156 8.00 -9.00 4.03
CA ALA A 156 9.16 -8.17 4.37
C ALA A 156 10.31 -8.36 3.37
N ASP A 157 10.01 -8.87 2.18
CA ASP A 157 10.97 -8.99 1.07
C ASP A 157 11.39 -7.63 0.53
N ALA A 158 12.65 -7.51 0.10
CA ALA A 158 13.20 -6.28 -0.43
C ALA A 158 12.39 -5.73 -1.62
N SER A 159 11.86 -6.58 -2.50
CA SER A 159 11.10 -6.17 -3.68
C SER A 159 9.85 -5.35 -3.30
N PHE A 160 9.27 -5.59 -2.13
CA PHE A 160 8.15 -4.77 -1.62
C PHE A 160 8.64 -3.59 -0.77
N ILE A 161 9.62 -3.83 0.10
CA ILE A 161 10.06 -2.84 1.08
C ILE A 161 10.75 -1.65 0.42
N LEU A 162 11.50 -1.86 -0.67
CA LEU A 162 12.15 -0.77 -1.40
C LEU A 162 11.18 0.30 -1.93
N TYR A 163 9.92 -0.06 -2.19
CA TYR A 163 8.88 0.91 -2.55
C TYR A 163 8.60 1.94 -1.46
N PHE A 164 8.92 1.66 -0.18
CA PHE A 164 8.58 2.55 0.93
C PHE A 164 9.41 3.84 0.89
N ASN A 165 10.63 3.77 0.35
CA ASN A 165 11.49 4.93 0.07
C ASN A 165 11.29 5.44 -1.37
N SER A 166 10.08 5.36 -1.91
CA SER A 166 9.74 5.74 -3.29
C SER A 166 8.36 6.40 -3.35
N PHE A 167 8.14 7.31 -4.29
CA PHE A 167 6.83 7.96 -4.48
C PHE A 167 5.85 7.12 -5.31
N PHE A 168 5.83 5.82 -5.00
CA PHE A 168 4.93 4.83 -5.55
C PHE A 168 3.73 4.61 -4.61
N ALA A 169 2.58 4.21 -5.15
CA ALA A 169 1.36 3.95 -4.37
C ALA A 169 1.32 2.52 -3.78
N GLU A 170 2.19 1.66 -4.29
CA GLU A 170 2.37 0.25 -4.00
C GLU A 170 2.51 -0.04 -2.49
N PRO A 171 3.25 0.75 -1.68
CA PRO A 171 3.29 0.55 -0.23
C PRO A 171 1.90 0.68 0.41
N GLY A 172 1.15 1.72 0.05
CA GLY A 172 -0.20 1.95 0.55
C GLY A 172 -1.16 0.83 0.16
N MET A 173 -1.03 0.30 -1.06
CA MET A 173 -1.79 -0.86 -1.54
C MET A 173 -1.47 -2.12 -0.72
N LEU A 174 -0.18 -2.44 -0.56
CA LEU A 174 0.26 -3.60 0.20
C LEU A 174 -0.22 -3.56 1.65
N ILE A 175 0.00 -2.44 2.31
CA ILE A 175 -0.40 -2.22 3.70
C ILE A 175 -1.92 -2.39 3.84
N SER A 176 -2.69 -1.74 2.97
CA SER A 176 -4.15 -1.85 2.96
C SER A 176 -4.61 -3.28 2.73
N PHE A 177 -3.98 -4.01 1.81
CA PHE A 177 -4.30 -5.41 1.53
C PHE A 177 -4.08 -6.30 2.76
N LEU A 178 -2.97 -6.13 3.50
CA LEU A 178 -2.73 -6.86 4.75
C LEU A 178 -3.84 -6.61 5.78
N TYR A 179 -4.28 -5.36 5.92
CA TYR A 179 -5.38 -5.01 6.83
C TYR A 179 -6.71 -5.59 6.38
N VAL A 180 -7.01 -5.57 5.08
CA VAL A 180 -8.23 -6.15 4.48
C VAL A 180 -8.29 -7.64 4.78
N VAL A 181 -7.27 -8.40 4.38
CA VAL A 181 -7.23 -9.86 4.54
C VAL A 181 -7.21 -10.27 6.02
N GLY A 182 -6.37 -9.60 6.83
CA GLY A 182 -6.29 -9.86 8.26
C GLY A 182 -7.62 -9.62 8.98
N SER A 183 -8.31 -8.52 8.64
CA SER A 183 -9.61 -8.20 9.24
C SER A 183 -10.70 -9.20 8.83
N LEU A 184 -10.75 -9.59 7.55
CA LEU A 184 -11.73 -10.55 7.03
C LEU A 184 -11.62 -11.91 7.70
N ILE A 185 -10.40 -12.48 7.77
CA ILE A 185 -10.17 -13.78 8.39
C ILE A 185 -10.54 -13.72 9.89
N LEU A 186 -10.17 -12.65 10.60
CA LEU A 186 -10.51 -12.49 12.01
C LEU A 186 -12.01 -12.32 12.25
N LEU A 187 -12.71 -11.62 11.36
CA LEU A 187 -14.18 -11.50 11.40
C LEU A 187 -14.85 -12.87 11.18
N ALA A 188 -14.36 -13.66 10.23
CA ALA A 188 -14.87 -15.00 9.93
C ALA A 188 -14.66 -15.97 11.09
N ARG A 189 -13.54 -15.88 11.82
CA ARG A 189 -13.27 -16.75 12.99
C ARG A 189 -14.15 -16.44 14.20
N GLY A 190 -14.67 -15.22 14.31
CA GLY A 190 -15.55 -14.83 15.43
C GLY A 190 -14.84 -14.53 16.76
N ASP A 191 -13.52 -14.75 16.86
CA ASP A 191 -12.69 -14.67 18.08
C ASP A 191 -12.32 -13.24 18.54
N TYR A 192 -13.10 -12.21 18.17
CA TYR A 192 -12.80 -10.81 18.49
C TYR A 192 -13.94 -10.12 19.25
N SER A 193 -13.65 -9.67 20.47
CA SER A 193 -14.61 -8.98 21.35
C SER A 193 -15.15 -7.67 20.74
N LYS A 194 -14.31 -6.94 20.00
CA LYS A 194 -14.66 -5.64 19.40
C LYS A 194 -14.75 -5.72 17.86
N ARG A 195 -15.66 -6.55 17.33
CA ARG A 195 -15.89 -6.74 15.88
C ARG A 195 -16.02 -5.44 15.07
N TRP A 196 -16.53 -4.36 15.68
CA TRP A 196 -16.69 -3.07 15.00
C TRP A 196 -15.34 -2.46 14.58
N LYS A 197 -14.27 -2.66 15.35
CA LYS A 197 -12.93 -2.17 15.00
C LYS A 197 -12.43 -2.86 13.72
N LEU A 198 -12.64 -4.18 13.62
CA LEU A 198 -12.26 -4.94 12.43
C LEU A 198 -13.08 -4.56 11.21
N LEU A 199 -14.38 -4.29 11.36
CA LEU A 199 -15.22 -3.78 10.27
C LEU A 199 -14.72 -2.41 9.78
N LEU A 200 -14.39 -1.51 10.72
CA LEU A 200 -13.86 -0.20 10.38
C LEU A 200 -12.49 -0.31 9.69
N THR A 201 -11.57 -1.10 10.23
CA THR A 201 -10.26 -1.36 9.63
C THR A 201 -10.41 -1.95 8.23
N TYR A 202 -11.31 -2.93 8.05
CA TYR A 202 -11.60 -3.52 6.75
C TYR A 202 -12.07 -2.46 5.74
N PHE A 203 -13.15 -1.72 6.02
CA PHE A 203 -13.71 -0.78 5.06
C PHE A 203 -12.79 0.40 4.77
N ILE A 204 -12.10 0.96 5.78
CA ILE A 204 -11.10 2.01 5.55
C ILE A 204 -9.99 1.50 4.63
N SER A 205 -9.48 0.30 4.89
CA SER A 205 -8.39 -0.27 4.09
C SER A 205 -8.84 -0.60 2.66
N VAL A 206 -10.07 -1.07 2.46
CA VAL A 206 -10.64 -1.28 1.12
C VAL A 206 -10.72 0.06 0.36
N VAL A 207 -11.23 1.12 0.99
CA VAL A 207 -11.32 2.44 0.36
C VAL A 207 -9.92 2.98 0.03
N VAL A 208 -8.96 2.90 0.94
CA VAL A 208 -7.57 3.33 0.70
C VAL A 208 -6.96 2.54 -0.46
N LEU A 209 -7.18 1.23 -0.52
CA LEU A 209 -6.67 0.37 -1.59
C LEU A 209 -7.26 0.74 -2.95
N ILE A 210 -8.58 0.89 -3.05
CA ILE A 210 -9.26 1.26 -4.30
C ILE A 210 -8.81 2.64 -4.79
N THR A 211 -8.70 3.61 -3.88
CA THR A 211 -8.38 5.00 -4.21
C THR A 211 -6.87 5.26 -4.36
N SER A 212 -6.01 4.25 -4.22
CA SER A 212 -4.55 4.44 -4.30
C SER A 212 -4.03 4.62 -5.73
N LYS A 213 -4.59 3.86 -6.69
CA LYS A 213 -4.34 3.98 -8.12
C LYS A 213 -5.65 3.81 -8.89
N GLN A 214 -5.77 4.52 -10.01
CA GLN A 214 -6.95 4.44 -10.88
C GLN A 214 -7.23 3.02 -11.38
N GLN A 215 -6.17 2.24 -11.60
CA GLN A 215 -6.23 0.83 -11.99
C GLN A 215 -6.93 -0.07 -10.95
N ASN A 216 -7.05 0.37 -9.69
CA ASN A 216 -7.70 -0.38 -8.63
C ASN A 216 -9.22 -0.14 -8.56
N ALA A 217 -9.77 0.79 -9.35
CA ALA A 217 -11.21 1.08 -9.36
C ALA A 217 -12.10 -0.17 -9.53
N PRO A 218 -11.77 -1.14 -10.43
CA PRO A 218 -12.55 -2.37 -10.59
C PRO A 218 -12.59 -3.25 -9.33
N LEU A 219 -11.60 -3.17 -8.44
CA LEU A 219 -11.57 -3.94 -7.19
C LEU A 219 -12.73 -3.57 -6.27
N ALA A 220 -13.35 -2.40 -6.46
CA ALA A 220 -14.56 -2.01 -5.74
C ALA A 220 -15.71 -3.01 -5.92
N LEU A 221 -15.84 -3.63 -7.10
CA LEU A 221 -16.86 -4.65 -7.34
C LEU A 221 -16.53 -5.92 -6.56
N SER A 222 -15.28 -6.40 -6.63
CA SER A 222 -14.83 -7.60 -5.91
C SER A 222 -14.98 -7.44 -4.40
N PHE A 223 -14.51 -6.33 -3.83
CA PHE A 223 -14.66 -6.05 -2.41
C PHE A 223 -16.10 -5.70 -2.02
N GLY A 224 -16.90 -5.15 -2.93
CA GLY A 224 -18.34 -4.96 -2.75
C GLY A 224 -19.04 -6.29 -2.51
N VAL A 225 -18.84 -7.27 -3.40
CA VAL A 225 -19.39 -8.64 -3.26
C VAL A 225 -18.88 -9.30 -1.98
N MET A 226 -17.57 -9.21 -1.69
CA MET A 226 -17.01 -9.78 -0.47
C MET A 226 -17.62 -9.16 0.80
N SER A 227 -17.91 -7.85 0.76
CA SER A 227 -18.54 -7.13 1.86
C SER A 227 -20.00 -7.52 2.08
N VAL A 228 -20.71 -8.00 1.04
CA VAL A 228 -22.07 -8.56 1.21
C VAL A 228 -22.04 -9.78 2.12
N GLY A 229 -20.98 -10.61 2.03
CA GLY A 229 -20.76 -11.74 2.94
C GLY A 229 -20.76 -11.35 4.42
N LEU A 230 -20.37 -10.11 4.75
CA LEU A 230 -20.32 -9.61 6.12
C LEU A 230 -21.71 -9.46 6.77
N PHE A 231 -22.79 -9.31 5.98
CA PHE A 231 -24.16 -9.25 6.54
C PHE A 231 -24.60 -10.55 7.22
N PHE A 232 -23.98 -11.67 6.83
CA PHE A 232 -24.31 -13.01 7.31
C PHE A 232 -23.53 -13.41 8.57
N LEU A 233 -22.70 -12.51 9.13
CA LEU A 233 -21.98 -12.83 10.37
C LEU A 233 -22.97 -13.04 11.54
N PRO A 234 -22.84 -14.15 12.31
CA PRO A 234 -23.76 -14.48 13.37
C PRO A 234 -23.71 -13.46 14.51
N GLY A 235 -24.88 -13.08 15.04
CA GLY A 235 -24.99 -12.14 16.17
C GLY A 235 -24.79 -10.65 15.82
N LEU A 236 -24.89 -10.28 14.53
CA LEU A 236 -24.85 -8.88 14.10
C LEU A 236 -26.11 -8.10 14.52
N LYS A 237 -25.93 -7.17 15.47
CA LYS A 237 -26.95 -6.18 15.85
C LYS A 237 -27.30 -5.25 14.66
N LYS A 238 -28.52 -4.70 14.64
CA LYS A 238 -29.02 -3.77 13.60
C LYS A 238 -28.03 -2.64 13.26
N ALA A 239 -27.49 -1.95 14.27
CA ALA A 239 -26.52 -0.88 14.08
C ALA A 239 -25.26 -1.32 13.31
N LYS A 240 -24.78 -2.55 13.53
CA LYS A 240 -23.62 -3.08 12.80
C LYS A 240 -23.97 -3.45 11.36
N LYS A 241 -25.20 -3.90 11.09
CA LYS A 241 -25.68 -4.13 9.71
C LYS A 241 -25.75 -2.81 8.94
N LEU A 242 -26.23 -1.73 9.57
CA LEU A 242 -26.21 -0.39 8.97
C LEU A 242 -24.77 0.07 8.68
N ALA A 243 -23.83 -0.19 9.59
CA ALA A 243 -22.42 0.13 9.35
C ALA A 243 -21.83 -0.67 8.18
N VAL A 244 -22.17 -1.96 8.04
CA VAL A 244 -21.76 -2.77 6.87
C VAL A 244 -22.37 -2.21 5.59
N MET A 245 -23.65 -1.82 5.59
CA MET A 245 -24.31 -1.19 4.45
C MET A 245 -23.63 0.12 4.05
N GLY A 246 -23.35 1.00 5.01
CA GLY A 246 -22.58 2.23 4.77
C GLY A 246 -21.19 1.94 4.21
N GLY A 247 -20.51 0.90 4.72
CA GLY A 247 -19.22 0.46 4.20
C GLY A 247 -19.26 -0.07 2.77
N VAL A 248 -20.30 -0.83 2.40
CA VAL A 248 -20.51 -1.30 1.01
C VAL A 248 -20.73 -0.11 0.07
N ILE A 249 -21.59 0.83 0.46
CA ILE A 249 -21.85 2.05 -0.32
C ILE A 249 -20.57 2.86 -0.47
N ALA A 250 -19.79 3.04 0.60
CA ALA A 250 -18.51 3.74 0.55
C ALA A 250 -17.50 3.03 -0.37
N THR A 251 -17.47 1.69 -0.36
CA THR A 251 -16.59 0.88 -1.23
C THR A 251 -16.92 1.08 -2.70
N LEU A 252 -18.21 0.93 -3.07
CA LEU A 252 -18.67 1.10 -4.45
C LEU A 252 -18.51 2.57 -4.90
N GLY A 253 -18.87 3.51 -4.03
CA GLY A 253 -18.69 4.94 -4.26
C GLY A 253 -17.22 5.31 -4.47
N ALA A 254 -16.29 4.74 -3.69
CA ALA A 254 -14.87 4.93 -3.89
C ALA A 254 -14.40 4.43 -5.27
N GLY A 255 -14.92 3.28 -5.74
CA GLY A 255 -14.65 2.77 -7.08
C GLY A 255 -15.13 3.72 -8.17
N VAL A 256 -16.39 4.15 -8.09
CA VAL A 256 -16.99 5.09 -9.04
C VAL A 256 -16.22 6.41 -9.06
N LEU A 257 -15.95 7.01 -7.89
CA LEU A 257 -15.19 8.25 -7.80
C LEU A 257 -13.78 8.12 -8.37
N THR A 258 -13.08 7.02 -8.07
CA THR A 258 -11.73 6.77 -8.58
C THR A 258 -11.74 6.64 -10.11
N TYR A 259 -12.75 5.99 -10.68
CA TYR A 259 -12.91 5.86 -12.13
C TYR A 259 -13.32 7.18 -12.81
N SER A 260 -14.26 7.92 -12.24
CA SER A 260 -14.74 9.19 -12.81
C SER A 260 -13.69 10.31 -12.76
N LEU A 261 -12.72 10.22 -11.83
CA LEU A 261 -11.64 11.19 -11.69
C LEU A 261 -10.38 10.82 -12.50
N ILE A 262 -10.49 9.86 -13.43
CA ILE A 262 -9.43 9.59 -14.42
C ILE A 262 -9.34 10.79 -15.36
N ASN A 263 -8.23 11.55 -15.26
CA ASN A 263 -7.97 12.69 -16.13
C ASN A 263 -7.79 12.23 -17.60
N LYS A 264 -8.23 13.04 -18.56
CA LYS A 264 -8.10 12.75 -20.01
C LYS A 264 -6.65 12.53 -20.43
N GLU A 265 -5.72 13.31 -19.89
CA GLU A 265 -4.28 13.15 -20.13
C GLU A 265 -3.77 11.74 -19.77
N PHE A 266 -4.34 11.08 -18.75
CA PHE A 266 -3.97 9.71 -18.41
C PHE A 266 -4.46 8.70 -19.44
N ASN A 267 -5.66 8.92 -19.99
CA ASN A 267 -6.16 8.09 -21.07
C ASN A 267 -5.29 8.27 -22.32
N ASP A 268 -4.88 9.49 -22.63
CA ASP A 268 -4.02 9.78 -23.79
C ASP A 268 -2.65 9.12 -23.65
N VAL A 269 -2.01 9.21 -22.47
CA VAL A 269 -0.73 8.52 -22.20
C VAL A 269 -0.88 7.00 -22.28
N ASN A 270 -1.93 6.43 -21.67
CA ASN A 270 -2.15 4.98 -21.71
C ASN A 270 -2.46 4.49 -23.13
N GLN A 271 -3.20 5.28 -23.91
CA GLN A 271 -3.50 4.97 -25.31
C GLN A 271 -2.23 5.03 -26.16
N TYR A 272 -1.39 6.05 -25.97
CA TYR A 272 -0.10 6.17 -26.63
C TYR A 272 0.82 4.97 -26.30
N GLN A 273 0.91 4.59 -25.03
CA GLN A 273 1.69 3.43 -24.58
C GLN A 273 1.15 2.11 -25.16
N SER A 274 -0.18 1.95 -25.19
CA SER A 274 -0.82 0.77 -25.78
C SER A 274 -0.58 0.70 -27.30
N PHE A 275 -0.53 1.84 -27.97
CA PHE A 275 -0.20 1.93 -29.38
C PHE A 275 1.28 1.62 -29.65
N SER A 276 2.20 2.28 -28.94
CA SER A 276 3.64 2.17 -29.20
C SER A 276 4.25 0.84 -28.75
N HIS A 277 3.78 0.27 -27.64
CA HIS A 277 4.31 -0.99 -27.10
C HIS A 277 3.40 -2.20 -27.32
N GLY A 278 2.15 -1.98 -27.76
CA GLY A 278 1.27 -3.05 -28.22
C GLY A 278 1.27 -3.15 -29.73
N VAL A 279 0.57 -2.21 -30.40
CA VAL A 279 0.28 -2.27 -31.83
C VAL A 279 1.54 -2.21 -32.70
N LEU A 280 2.45 -1.27 -32.42
CA LEU A 280 3.67 -1.09 -33.23
C LEU A 280 4.73 -2.18 -33.00
N MET A 281 4.63 -2.93 -31.91
CA MET A 281 5.55 -4.02 -31.59
C MET A 281 5.07 -5.39 -32.10
N GLU A 282 3.87 -5.46 -32.69
CA GLU A 282 3.46 -6.67 -33.41
C GLU A 282 4.38 -6.89 -34.62
N THR A 283 4.91 -8.10 -34.76
CA THR A 283 5.89 -8.47 -35.78
C THR A 283 5.31 -8.60 -37.21
N GLY A 284 4.00 -8.39 -37.36
CA GLY A 284 3.31 -8.34 -38.66
C GLY A 284 3.24 -6.92 -39.24
N ASP A 285 2.44 -6.73 -40.30
CA ASP A 285 2.13 -5.40 -40.85
C ASP A 285 1.11 -4.68 -39.93
N PRO A 286 1.54 -3.66 -39.16
CA PRO A 286 0.68 -2.99 -38.18
C PRO A 286 -0.30 -2.01 -38.85
N SER A 287 -0.16 -1.70 -40.15
CA SER A 287 -0.94 -0.67 -40.86
C SER A 287 -2.46 -0.87 -40.75
N LYS A 288 -2.93 -2.13 -40.73
CA LYS A 288 -4.35 -2.44 -40.55
C LYS A 288 -4.87 -2.17 -39.14
N ASN A 289 -4.01 -2.29 -38.13
CA ASN A 289 -4.36 -2.04 -36.73
C ASN A 289 -4.25 -0.54 -36.39
N ILE A 290 -3.32 0.17 -37.02
CA ILE A 290 -3.21 1.64 -36.95
C ILE A 290 -4.50 2.29 -37.45
N ALA A 291 -5.00 1.90 -38.63
CA ALA A 291 -6.25 2.41 -39.20
C ALA A 291 -7.50 2.16 -38.32
N LYS A 292 -7.51 1.07 -37.53
CA LYS A 292 -8.59 0.76 -36.58
C LYS A 292 -8.49 1.51 -35.26
N SER A 293 -7.31 2.01 -34.91
CA SER A 293 -7.04 2.66 -33.61
C SER A 293 -7.45 4.14 -33.57
N GLY A 294 -7.94 4.68 -34.69
CA GLY A 294 -8.45 6.07 -34.78
C GLY A 294 -7.37 7.14 -34.72
N LEU A 295 -6.10 6.77 -34.84
CA LEU A 295 -4.97 7.68 -34.95
C LEU A 295 -4.67 7.86 -36.45
N SER A 296 -4.61 9.12 -36.93
CA SER A 296 -4.15 9.35 -38.30
C SER A 296 -2.66 9.06 -38.39
N GLU A 297 -2.21 8.56 -39.54
CA GLU A 297 -0.79 8.61 -39.92
C GLU A 297 -0.22 10.03 -39.81
#